data_AF-A0A9X8YNA1-F1
#
_entry.id   AF-A0A9X8YNA1-F1
#
_cell.length_a   1.000
_cell.length_b   1.000
_cell.length_c   1.000
_cell.angle_alpha   90.00
_cell.angle_beta   90.00
_cell.angle_gamma   90.00
#
_symmetry.space_group_name_H-M   'P 1'
#
loop_
_entity.id
_entity.type
_entity.pdbx_description
1 polymer ?
#
loop_
_entity_poly.entity_id
_entity_poly.type
_entity_poly.pdbx_seq_one_letter_code
_entity_poly.pdbx_strand_id
1 'polypeptide(L)'
;VNYVDAQGREIEQPADLVILGAFQFHNVHLMLLSGIGKPYDPVTGEGVVGRNFAYQNMTTIKAFFDKDVFTNPFIGAGGNGVGVDDFNADNFDH
;
A
#
# COMPACT_ATOMS: atom_id res chain seq x y z
N VAL A 1 24.84 -1.88 -6.31
CA VAL A 1 23.88 -1.31 -5.34
C VAL A 1 24.65 -0.93 -4.09
N ASN A 2 24.40 0.24 -3.52
CA ASN A 2 25.03 0.68 -2.28
C ASN A 2 24.05 0.46 -1.12
N TYR A 3 24.52 -0.14 -0.02
CA TYR A 3 23.72 -0.33 1.18
C TYR A 3 24.59 -0.16 2.42
N VAL A 4 23.94 0.01 3.57
CA VAL A 4 24.60 0.06 4.88
C VAL A 4 24.43 -1.30 5.57
N ASP A 5 25.53 -1.95 5.93
CA ASP A 5 25.50 -3.24 6.63
C ASP A 5 25.11 -3.11 8.12
N ALA A 6 25.00 -4.24 8.82
CA ALA A 6 24.61 -4.26 10.24
C ALA A 6 25.63 -3.55 11.16
N GLN A 7 26.84 -3.28 10.67
CA GLN A 7 27.91 -2.59 11.36
C GLN A 7 27.97 -1.10 11.00
N GLY A 8 27.04 -0.60 10.19
CA GLY A 8 26.97 0.80 9.79
C GLY A 8 27.95 1.17 8.67
N ARG A 9 28.55 0.21 7.98
CA ARG A 9 29.51 0.47 6.90
C ARG A 9 28.78 0.54 5.57
N GLU A 10 29.19 1.47 4.72
CA GLU A 10 28.73 1.53 3.34
C GLU A 10 29.41 0.45 2.51
N ILE A 11 28.62 -0.33 1.78
CA ILE A 11 29.07 -1.45 0.96
C ILE A 11 28.53 -1.28 -0.46
N GLU A 12 29.41 -1.40 -1.45
CA GLU A 12 29.03 -1.56 -2.85
C GLU A 12 28.89 -3.05 -3.20
N GLN A 13 27.72 -3.43 -3.67
CA GLN A 13 27.44 -4.77 -4.17
C GLN A 13 27.27 -4.74 -5.70
N PRO A 14 28.24 -5.27 -6.48
CA PRO A 14 28.12 -5.34 -7.93
C PRO A 14 27.06 -6.37 -8.34
N ALA A 15 26.31 -6.07 -9.40
CA ALA A 15 25.29 -6.95 -9.96
C ALA A 15 25.02 -6.60 -11.43
N ASP A 16 24.77 -7.62 -12.25
CA ASP A 16 24.35 -7.44 -13.65
C ASP A 16 22.85 -7.09 -13.76
N LEU A 17 22.05 -7.46 -12.76
CA LEU A 17 20.61 -7.19 -12.66
C LEU A 17 20.25 -6.83 -11.22
N VAL A 18 19.41 -5.81 -11.06
CA VAL A 18 18.88 -5.38 -9.76
C VAL A 18 17.35 -5.40 -9.81
N ILE A 19 16.73 -6.05 -8.83
CA ILE A 19 15.26 -6.13 -8.69
C ILE A 19 14.85 -5.38 -7.42
N LEU A 20 13.92 -4.44 -7.55
CA LEU A 20 13.36 -3.68 -6.42
C LEU A 20 12.16 -4.42 -5.82
N GLY A 21 12.38 -5.08 -4.68
CA GLY A 21 11.37 -5.86 -3.95
C GLY A 21 10.98 -5.29 -2.58
N ALA A 22 11.14 -3.99 -2.34
CA ALA A 22 11.00 -3.36 -1.02
C ALA A 22 9.58 -2.89 -0.67
N PHE A 23 8.55 -3.33 -1.41
CA PHE A 23 7.17 -2.85 -1.33
C PHE A 23 6.99 -1.40 -1.84
N GLN A 24 5.76 -0.99 -2.16
CA GLN A 24 5.49 0.15 -3.05
C GLN A 24 6.20 1.45 -2.64
N PHE A 25 6.13 1.82 -1.35
CA PHE A 25 6.67 3.07 -0.85
C PHE A 25 8.20 3.08 -0.87
N HIS A 26 8.84 2.01 -0.40
CA HIS A 26 10.30 1.97 -0.37
C HIS A 26 10.88 1.79 -1.76
N ASN A 27 10.20 1.10 -2.68
CA ASN A 27 10.61 1.06 -4.09
C ASN A 27 10.65 2.47 -4.70
N VAL A 28 9.58 3.26 -4.51
CA VAL A 28 9.55 4.66 -4.98
C VAL A 28 10.65 5.49 -4.31
N HIS A 29 10.81 5.38 -3.00
CA HIS A 29 11.84 6.08 -2.25
C HIS A 29 13.25 5.78 -2.78
N LEU A 30 13.57 4.49 -2.95
CA LEU A 30 14.88 4.05 -3.46
C LEU A 30 15.12 4.56 -4.88
N MET A 31 14.12 4.51 -5.76
CA MET A 31 14.24 5.05 -7.12
C MET A 31 14.54 6.55 -7.11
N LEU A 32 13.83 7.33 -6.27
CA LEU A 32 14.04 8.78 -6.16
C LEU A 32 15.45 9.12 -5.65
N LEU A 33 15.91 8.46 -4.57
CA LEU A 33 17.27 8.67 -4.05
C LEU A 33 18.35 8.25 -5.03
N SER A 34 18.08 7.22 -5.84
CA SER A 34 19.05 6.69 -6.80
C SER A 34 18.98 7.40 -8.16
N GLY A 35 18.12 8.41 -8.33
CA GLY A 35 17.93 9.10 -9.61
C GLY A 35 17.37 8.22 -10.73
N ILE A 36 16.64 7.16 -10.38
CA ILE A 36 16.04 6.21 -11.34
C ILE A 36 14.63 6.70 -11.72
N GLY A 37 14.43 6.97 -13.01
CA GLY A 37 13.16 7.47 -13.55
C GLY A 37 12.94 8.98 -13.31
N LYS A 38 11.86 9.53 -13.87
CA LYS A 38 11.50 10.94 -13.69
C LYS A 38 10.56 11.11 -12.49
N PRO A 39 10.96 11.84 -11.43
CA PRO A 39 10.07 12.18 -10.32
C PRO A 39 8.81 12.87 -10.83
N TYR A 40 7.66 12.53 -10.26
CA TYR A 40 6.42 13.20 -10.58
C TYR A 40 6.41 14.64 -10.05
N ASP A 41 6.18 15.60 -10.94
CA ASP A 41 5.97 17.00 -10.63
C ASP A 41 4.46 17.31 -10.71
N PRO A 42 3.81 17.65 -9.58
CA PRO A 42 2.37 17.92 -9.57
C PRO A 42 2.00 19.27 -10.22
N VAL A 43 2.94 20.20 -10.40
CA VAL A 43 2.69 21.51 -11.02
C VAL A 43 2.59 21.37 -12.53
N THR A 44 3.53 20.62 -13.13
CA THR A 44 3.59 20.40 -14.58
C THR A 44 2.82 19.16 -15.03
N GLY A 45 2.56 18.21 -14.11
CA GLY A 45 1.93 16.93 -14.41
C GLY A 45 2.87 15.91 -15.05
N GLU A 46 4.16 16.22 -15.15
CA GLU A 46 5.17 15.38 -15.79
C GLU A 46 5.84 14.40 -14.81
N GLY A 47 6.40 13.31 -15.33
CA GLY A 47 7.06 12.28 -14.52
C GLY A 47 6.11 11.19 -14.02
N VAL A 48 6.69 10.10 -13.56
CA VAL A 48 5.94 8.86 -13.23
C VAL A 48 6.35 8.25 -11.89
N VAL A 49 7.56 8.54 -11.40
CA VAL A 49 8.04 8.00 -10.13
C VAL A 49 7.33 8.71 -8.98
N GLY A 50 6.60 7.95 -8.17
CA GLY A 50 5.81 8.46 -7.04
C GLY A 50 4.40 8.91 -7.38
N ARG A 51 3.96 8.75 -8.64
CA ARG A 51 2.57 9.00 -9.06
C ARG A 51 1.70 7.75 -8.82
N ASN A 52 0.38 7.93 -8.78
CA ASN A 52 -0.64 6.87 -8.78
C ASN A 52 -0.55 5.92 -7.57
N PHE A 53 -0.27 6.48 -6.39
CA PHE A 53 -0.40 5.73 -5.15
C PHE A 53 -1.86 5.28 -4.97
N ALA A 54 -2.06 3.97 -4.89
CA ALA A 54 -3.36 3.36 -4.63
C ALA A 54 -3.26 2.53 -3.36
N TYR A 55 -4.22 2.73 -2.46
CA TYR A 55 -4.32 1.98 -1.22
C TYR A 55 -5.78 1.77 -0.87
N GLN A 56 -6.10 0.57 -0.40
CA GLN A 56 -7.44 0.29 0.09
C GLN A 56 -7.56 0.87 1.50
N ASN A 57 -8.28 1.99 1.61
CA ASN A 57 -8.74 2.44 2.92
C ASN A 57 -9.91 1.56 3.33
N MET A 58 -9.85 0.98 4.53
CA MET A 58 -10.88 0.06 5.02
C MET A 58 -11.52 0.65 6.27
N THR A 59 -12.80 0.97 6.16
CA THR A 59 -13.63 1.35 7.31
C THR A 59 -14.17 0.09 7.96
N THR A 60 -14.16 0.03 9.29
CA THR A 60 -14.72 -1.10 10.05
C THR A 60 -15.79 -0.57 11.00
N ILE A 61 -16.92 -1.27 11.07
CA ILE A 61 -17.93 -1.07 12.12
C ILE A 61 -17.83 -2.21 13.14
N LYS A 62 -18.05 -1.89 14.40
CA LYS A 62 -18.25 -2.89 15.46
C LYS A 62 -19.69 -2.80 15.93
N ALA A 63 -20.46 -3.87 15.71
CA ALA A 63 -21.81 -3.99 16.23
C ALA A 63 -21.79 -4.66 17.60
N PHE A 64 -22.62 -4.17 18.53
CA PHE A 64 -22.88 -4.78 19.82
C PHE A 64 -24.32 -5.27 19.83
N PHE A 65 -24.54 -6.50 20.31
CA PHE A 65 -25.85 -7.10 20.41
C PHE A 65 -26.12 -7.54 21.86
N ASP A 66 -27.39 -7.61 22.24
CA ASP A 66 -27.79 -8.15 23.53
C ASP A 66 -27.45 -9.65 23.66
N LYS A 67 -27.38 -10.15 24.90
CA LYS A 67 -26.87 -11.50 25.21
C LYS A 67 -27.72 -12.64 24.65
N ASP A 68 -28.97 -12.35 24.28
CA ASP A 68 -29.95 -13.27 23.71
C ASP A 68 -30.02 -13.20 22.18
N VAL A 69 -29.16 -12.39 21.54
CA VAL A 69 -28.99 -12.36 20.09
C VAL A 69 -27.93 -13.37 19.67
N PHE A 70 -28.33 -14.35 18.88
CA PHE A 70 -27.46 -15.41 18.37
C PHE A 70 -27.18 -15.20 16.88
N THR A 71 -25.91 -15.08 16.51
CA THR A 71 -25.49 -15.10 15.11
C THR A 71 -25.11 -16.52 14.70
N ASN A 72 -25.47 -16.94 13.48
CA ASN A 72 -25.09 -18.25 12.95
C ASN A 72 -23.72 -18.17 12.26
N PRO A 73 -22.64 -18.73 12.82
CA PRO A 73 -21.30 -18.63 12.25
C PRO A 73 -21.04 -19.63 11.11
N PHE A 74 -21.99 -20.51 10.77
CA PHE A 74 -21.77 -21.66 9.87
C PHE A 74 -21.30 -21.29 8.46
N ILE A 75 -21.54 -20.06 7.96
CA ILE A 75 -21.18 -19.62 6.59
C ILE A 75 -20.26 -18.37 6.60
N GLY A 76 -19.68 -18.00 7.74
CA GLY A 76 -18.79 -16.83 7.83
C GLY A 76 -17.33 -17.16 7.51
N ALA A 77 -16.93 -17.24 6.23
CA ALA A 77 -15.52 -17.10 5.89
C ALA A 77 -15.09 -15.65 6.22
N GLY A 78 -13.90 -15.44 6.80
CA GLY A 78 -13.43 -14.11 7.27
C GLY A 78 -13.32 -13.00 6.20
N GLY A 79 -13.67 -13.30 4.95
CA GLY A 79 -13.77 -12.37 3.82
C GLY A 79 -15.20 -12.06 3.36
N ASN A 80 -16.24 -12.69 3.93
CA ASN A 80 -17.64 -12.30 3.68
C ASN A 80 -17.98 -11.06 4.53
N GLY A 81 -17.37 -9.93 4.18
CA GLY A 81 -17.78 -8.64 4.73
C GLY A 81 -19.16 -8.27 4.22
N VAL A 82 -20.04 -7.85 5.14
CA VAL A 82 -21.26 -7.12 4.75
C VAL A 82 -20.86 -5.66 4.60
N GLY A 83 -20.91 -5.15 3.37
CA GLY A 83 -20.83 -3.71 3.11
C GLY A 83 -22.11 -3.03 3.56
N VAL A 84 -21.99 -1.87 4.22
CA VAL A 84 -23.13 -0.98 4.44
C VAL A 84 -22.92 0.22 3.53
N ASP A 85 -23.42 0.10 2.30
CA ASP A 85 -23.15 1.06 1.23
C ASP A 85 -23.78 2.43 1.48
N ASP A 86 -24.77 2.55 2.37
CA ASP A 86 -25.33 3.83 2.80
C ASP A 86 -24.31 4.77 3.47
N PHE A 87 -23.20 4.22 3.99
CA PHE A 87 -22.06 4.98 4.54
C PHE A 87 -20.85 4.99 3.62
N ASN A 88 -20.92 4.32 2.48
CA ASN A 88 -19.87 4.29 1.50
C ASN A 88 -20.02 5.57 0.66
N ALA A 89 -19.16 6.57 0.93
CA ALA A 89 -19.16 7.81 0.16
C ALA A 89 -18.95 7.49 -1.33
N ASP A 90 -19.54 8.32 -2.21
CA ASP A 90 -19.62 8.22 -3.68
C ASP A 90 -18.24 8.27 -4.41
N ASN A 91 -17.16 7.87 -3.75
CA ASN A 91 -15.77 7.92 -4.20
C ASN A 91 -15.31 6.61 -4.88
N PHE A 92 -16.24 5.82 -5.41
CA PHE A 92 -15.92 4.72 -6.32
C PHE A 92 -16.06 5.23 -7.76
N ASP A 93 -14.95 5.27 -8.49
CA ASP A 93 -14.93 5.40 -9.95
C ASP A 93 -15.28 4.01 -10.54
N HIS A 94 -16.22 3.99 -11.48
CA HIS A 94 -16.89 2.78 -11.97
C HIS A 94 -16.30 2.27 -13.28
#